data_AF-A0A7Y4TNR9-F1
#
_entry.id   AF-A0A7Y4TNR9-F1
#
_cell.length_a   1.000
_cell.length_b   1.000
_cell.length_c   1.000
_cell.angle_alpha   90.00
_cell.angle_beta   90.00
_cell.angle_gamma   90.00
#
_symmetry.space_group_name_H-M   'P 1'
#
loop_
_entity.id
_entity.type
_entity.pdbx_description
1 polymer ?
#
loop_
_entity_poly.entity_id
_entity_poly.type
_entity_poly.pdbx_seq_one_letter_code
_entity_poly.pdbx_strand_id
1 'polypeptide(L)'
;MKVTFTRTHARGYCVSVEGKNIDRVTMAPAPGYDDRLPHDVAHFIVESELGIMGGVFGQLAAGGTASTFHSAESKNHKKARKRGTRIAKANKKDALFSEHAIWAAQSRWEKHDIIPSTDIPTKDIERIIARFEDFAGQWSKLPTGGSMSLEWPHDVKLTRSKKAR
;
A
#
# COMPACT_ATOMS: atom_id res chain seq x y z
N MET A 1 -3.98 -3.54 10.59
CA MET A 1 -4.88 -3.47 9.41
C MET A 1 -4.55 -4.67 8.53
N LYS A 2 -5.54 -5.38 8.01
CA LYS A 2 -5.34 -6.50 7.09
C LYS A 2 -5.70 -6.07 5.67
N VAL A 3 -4.84 -6.36 4.71
CA VAL A 3 -5.03 -6.08 3.28
C VAL A 3 -5.04 -7.41 2.55
N THR A 4 -6.06 -7.65 1.73
CA THR A 4 -6.23 -8.89 0.98
C THR A 4 -6.29 -8.60 -0.51
N PHE A 5 -5.38 -9.21 -1.26
CA PHE A 5 -5.27 -9.16 -2.70
C PHE A 5 -5.91 -10.43 -3.26
N THR A 6 -6.89 -10.29 -4.15
CA THR A 6 -7.59 -11.44 -4.75
C THR A 6 -7.45 -11.39 -6.26
N ARG A 7 -6.99 -12.48 -6.88
CA ARG A 7 -6.88 -12.59 -8.33
C ARG A 7 -8.30 -12.79 -8.88
N THR A 8 -8.81 -11.84 -9.67
CA THR A 8 -10.22 -11.86 -10.10
C THR A 8 -10.42 -12.51 -11.46
N HIS A 9 -9.42 -12.41 -12.33
CA HIS A 9 -9.40 -13.03 -13.66
C HIS A 9 -7.94 -13.09 -14.17
N ALA A 10 -7.73 -13.59 -15.38
CA ALA A 10 -6.39 -13.85 -15.94
C ALA A 10 -5.44 -12.65 -15.85
N ARG A 11 -5.94 -11.42 -16.04
CA ARG A 11 -5.15 -10.17 -15.99
C ARG A 11 -5.74 -9.12 -15.07
N GLY A 12 -6.23 -9.54 -13.90
CA GLY A 12 -6.74 -8.58 -12.93
C GLY A 12 -6.85 -9.11 -11.51
N TYR A 13 -6.87 -8.17 -10.58
CA TYR A 13 -7.01 -8.42 -9.16
C TYR A 13 -7.87 -7.33 -8.52
N CYS A 14 -8.30 -7.58 -7.28
CA CYS A 14 -8.89 -6.57 -6.43
C CYS A 14 -8.16 -6.51 -5.08
N VAL A 15 -8.26 -5.37 -4.42
CA VAL A 15 -7.69 -5.15 -3.09
C VAL A 15 -8.82 -4.87 -2.12
N SER A 16 -8.85 -5.59 -1.01
CA SER A 16 -9.79 -5.34 0.09
C SER A 16 -9.05 -5.09 1.39
N VAL A 17 -9.58 -4.19 2.22
CA VAL A 17 -8.92 -3.75 3.45
C VAL A 17 -9.92 -3.77 4.58
N GLU A 18 -9.50 -4.30 5.72
CA GLU A 18 -10.31 -4.38 6.93
C GLU A 18 -9.44 -4.22 8.20
N GLY A 19 -10.08 -3.84 9.30
CA GLY A 19 -9.41 -3.75 10.60
C GLY A 19 -10.28 -3.12 11.67
N LYS A 20 -9.82 -3.18 12.93
CA LYS A 20 -10.57 -2.74 14.13
C LYS A 20 -11.17 -1.32 14.04
N ASN A 21 -10.57 -0.43 13.24
CA ASN A 21 -11.02 0.96 13.07
C ASN A 21 -11.14 1.37 11.59
N ILE A 22 -11.28 0.38 10.69
CA ILE A 22 -11.32 0.59 9.24
C ILE A 22 -12.55 -0.11 8.72
N ASP A 23 -13.52 0.66 8.24
CA ASP A 23 -14.68 0.12 7.50
C ASP A 23 -14.14 -0.75 6.36
N ARG A 24 -14.76 -1.89 6.08
CA ARG A 24 -14.34 -2.71 4.95
C ARG A 24 -14.42 -1.88 3.67
N VAL A 25 -13.27 -1.72 3.01
CA VAL A 25 -13.15 -1.01 1.75
C VAL A 25 -12.56 -1.92 0.68
N THR A 26 -12.89 -1.66 -0.58
CA THR A 26 -12.43 -2.46 -1.71
C THR A 26 -12.12 -1.57 -2.92
N MET A 27 -11.13 -1.99 -3.70
CA MET A 27 -10.78 -1.44 -4.99
C MET A 27 -10.82 -2.58 -6.02
N ALA A 28 -11.76 -2.49 -6.97
CA ALA A 28 -12.02 -3.54 -7.96
C ALA A 28 -12.53 -2.92 -9.28
N PRO A 29 -11.84 -3.11 -10.43
CA PRO A 29 -10.51 -3.70 -10.54
C PRO A 29 -9.43 -2.79 -9.93
N ALA A 30 -8.37 -3.39 -9.44
CA ALA A 30 -7.16 -2.67 -9.03
C ALA A 30 -6.31 -2.28 -10.27
N PRO A 31 -5.66 -1.10 -10.26
CA PRO A 31 -4.78 -0.69 -11.35
C PRO A 31 -3.43 -1.43 -11.31
N GLY A 32 -2.63 -1.28 -12.37
CA GLY A 32 -1.24 -1.75 -12.38
C GLY A 32 -1.10 -3.27 -12.26
N TYR A 33 -1.75 -4.01 -13.17
CA TYR A 33 -1.60 -5.46 -13.24
C TYR A 33 -0.15 -5.87 -13.55
N ASP A 34 0.34 -6.84 -12.80
CA ASP A 34 1.57 -7.57 -13.08
C ASP A 34 1.38 -9.05 -12.68
N ASP A 35 2.00 -9.97 -13.43
CA ASP A 35 1.88 -11.41 -13.22
C ASP A 35 2.60 -11.89 -11.95
N ARG A 36 3.64 -11.17 -11.53
CA ARG A 36 4.50 -11.53 -10.38
C ARG A 36 4.23 -10.62 -9.19
N LEU A 37 4.20 -9.31 -9.39
CA LEU A 37 4.12 -8.33 -8.31
C LEU A 37 3.11 -7.23 -8.63
N PRO A 38 1.83 -7.38 -8.24
CA PRO A 38 0.83 -6.35 -8.43
C PRO A 38 1.29 -5.00 -7.86
N HIS A 39 1.00 -3.91 -8.56
CA HIS A 39 1.48 -2.58 -8.18
C HIS A 39 1.09 -2.17 -6.74
N ASP A 40 -0.13 -2.48 -6.32
CA ASP A 40 -0.59 -2.21 -4.96
C ASP A 40 0.15 -3.04 -3.90
N VAL A 41 0.68 -4.21 -4.26
CA VAL A 41 1.53 -5.00 -3.36
C VAL A 41 2.88 -4.32 -3.17
N ALA A 42 3.46 -3.78 -4.25
CA ALA A 42 4.70 -3.01 -4.18
C ALA A 42 4.53 -1.80 -3.24
N HIS A 43 3.43 -1.06 -3.38
CA HIS A 43 3.05 0.00 -2.43
C HIS A 43 2.96 -0.50 -1.00
N PHE A 44 2.21 -1.59 -0.76
CA PHE A 44 2.04 -2.10 0.59
C PHE A 44 3.38 -2.46 1.24
N ILE A 45 4.24 -3.20 0.53
CA ILE A 45 5.53 -3.66 1.06
C ILE A 45 6.47 -2.48 1.30
N VAL A 46 6.62 -1.57 0.34
CA VAL A 46 7.49 -0.40 0.48
C VAL A 46 7.04 0.50 1.61
N GLU A 47 5.75 0.84 1.65
CA GLU A 47 5.22 1.72 2.69
C GLU A 47 5.34 1.08 4.08
N SER A 48 5.14 -0.24 4.20
CA SER A 48 5.29 -0.95 5.47
C SER A 48 6.75 -1.16 5.88
N GLU A 49 7.69 -1.43 4.98
CA GLU A 49 9.11 -1.58 5.33
C GLU A 49 9.75 -0.25 5.73
N LEU A 50 9.32 0.85 5.10
CA LEU A 50 9.89 2.18 5.33
C LEU A 50 9.08 3.01 6.35
N GLY A 51 7.96 2.49 6.85
CA GLY A 51 7.10 3.20 7.80
C GLY A 51 6.44 4.45 7.22
N ILE A 52 6.16 4.45 5.91
CA ILE A 52 5.56 5.58 5.20
C ILE A 52 4.07 5.66 5.54
N MET A 53 3.66 6.73 6.22
CA MET A 53 2.28 6.91 6.67
C MET A 53 1.44 7.77 5.73
N GLY A 54 2.06 8.60 4.89
CA GLY A 54 1.36 9.41 3.89
C GLY A 54 1.04 8.72 2.58
N GLY A 55 1.50 7.48 2.37
CA GLY A 55 1.19 6.65 1.20
C GLY A 55 -0.25 6.12 1.19
N VAL A 56 -0.56 5.23 0.26
CA VAL A 56 -1.90 4.66 0.05
C VAL A 56 -2.34 3.85 1.28
N PHE A 57 -1.52 2.89 1.71
CA PHE A 57 -1.82 2.00 2.81
C PHE A 57 -1.61 2.67 4.17
N GLY A 58 -0.63 3.58 4.27
CA GLY A 58 -0.51 4.45 5.45
C GLY A 58 -1.79 5.27 5.72
N GLN A 59 -2.41 5.83 4.67
CA GLN A 59 -3.68 6.55 4.79
C GLN A 59 -4.86 5.63 5.14
N LEU A 60 -4.93 4.43 4.55
CA LEU A 60 -5.96 3.44 4.87
C LEU A 60 -5.85 2.95 6.32
N ALA A 61 -4.62 2.66 6.79
CA ALA A 61 -4.36 2.26 8.17
C ALA A 61 -4.85 3.33 9.15
N ALA A 62 -4.77 4.60 8.74
CA ALA A 62 -5.26 5.74 9.49
C ALA A 62 -6.77 6.01 9.34
N GLY A 63 -7.55 5.12 8.73
CA GLY A 63 -9.00 5.25 8.54
C GLY A 63 -9.39 6.26 7.45
N GLY A 64 -8.49 6.54 6.51
CA GLY A 64 -8.80 7.20 5.25
C GLY A 64 -9.26 6.21 4.18
N THR A 65 -9.48 6.68 2.96
CA THR A 65 -9.86 5.83 1.81
C THR A 65 -8.88 5.93 0.64
N ALA A 66 -7.77 6.66 0.80
CA ALA A 66 -6.81 7.00 -0.27
C ALA A 66 -7.44 7.53 -1.57
N SER A 67 -8.70 8.00 -1.53
CA SER A 67 -9.55 8.40 -2.66
C SER A 67 -9.91 7.31 -3.68
N THR A 68 -9.25 6.16 -3.71
CA THR A 68 -9.49 5.05 -4.66
C THR A 68 -10.27 3.89 -4.07
N PHE A 69 -10.29 3.75 -2.74
CA PHE A 69 -11.01 2.66 -2.08
C PHE A 69 -12.46 3.04 -1.79
N HIS A 70 -13.38 2.16 -2.16
CA HIS A 70 -14.81 2.31 -1.95
C HIS A 70 -15.25 1.47 -0.76
N SER A 71 -15.97 2.08 0.18
CA SER A 71 -16.60 1.33 1.28
C SER A 71 -17.93 0.75 0.81
N ALA A 72 -18.20 -0.51 1.16
CA ALA A 72 -19.50 -1.12 0.93
C ALA A 72 -20.58 -0.59 1.89
N GLU A 73 -20.21 0.01 3.03
CA GLU A 73 -21.14 0.31 4.14
C GLU A 73 -21.16 1.77 4.62
N SER A 74 -20.39 2.68 4.04
CA SER A 74 -20.13 3.96 4.71
C SER A 74 -21.28 4.98 4.62
N LYS A 75 -22.06 5.09 5.71
CA LYS A 75 -22.93 6.25 6.00
C LYS A 75 -22.14 7.56 6.23
N ASN A 76 -20.80 7.56 6.17
CA ASN A 76 -19.95 8.71 6.51
C ASN A 76 -18.73 8.93 5.58
N HIS A 77 -18.85 8.63 4.28
CA HIS A 77 -17.80 8.86 3.25
C HIS A 77 -17.09 10.22 3.37
N LYS A 78 -17.82 11.29 3.71
CA LYS A 78 -17.27 12.65 3.85
C LYS A 78 -16.23 12.76 4.97
N LYS A 79 -16.43 12.08 6.11
CA LYS A 79 -15.50 12.12 7.26
C LYS A 79 -14.21 11.34 6.97
N ALA A 80 -14.33 10.14 6.41
CA ALA A 80 -13.18 9.32 6.03
C ALA A 80 -12.33 10.00 4.95
N ARG A 81 -12.96 10.56 3.90
CA ARG A 81 -12.28 11.32 2.86
C ARG A 81 -11.57 12.55 3.43
N LYS A 82 -12.22 13.34 4.30
CA LYS A 82 -11.60 14.51 4.95
C LYS A 82 -10.39 14.13 5.83
N ARG A 83 -10.45 12.99 6.51
CA ARG A 83 -9.34 12.46 7.33
C ARG A 83 -8.16 12.02 6.44
N GLY A 84 -8.43 11.24 5.39
CA GLY A 84 -7.42 10.84 4.40
C GLY A 84 -6.75 12.04 3.73
N THR A 85 -7.54 12.99 3.21
CA THR A 85 -7.00 14.21 2.59
C THR A 85 -6.15 15.04 3.57
N ARG A 86 -6.52 15.10 4.85
CA ARG A 86 -5.70 15.80 5.85
C ARG A 86 -4.34 15.13 6.04
N ILE A 87 -4.31 13.80 6.09
CA ILE A 87 -3.07 13.01 6.23
C ILE A 87 -2.22 13.13 4.98
N ALA A 88 -2.80 12.93 3.79
CA ALA A 88 -2.11 13.10 2.51
C ALA A 88 -1.53 14.51 2.35
N LYS A 89 -2.25 15.55 2.78
CA LYS A 89 -1.76 16.93 2.71
C LYS A 89 -0.62 17.18 3.71
N ALA A 90 -0.72 16.64 4.92
CA ALA A 90 0.34 16.73 5.92
C ALA A 90 1.62 16.00 5.45
N ASN A 91 1.44 14.91 4.71
CA ASN A 91 2.51 14.01 4.28
C ASN A 91 2.66 13.96 2.75
N LYS A 92 2.50 15.10 2.05
CA LYS A 92 2.51 15.10 0.57
C LYS A 92 3.83 14.58 -0.02
N LYS A 93 4.93 14.76 0.72
CA LYS A 93 6.26 14.25 0.34
C LYS A 93 6.33 12.73 0.42
N ASP A 94 5.59 12.10 1.32
CA ASP A 94 5.57 10.66 1.52
C ASP A 94 5.03 9.90 0.29
N ALA A 95 4.02 10.45 -0.39
CA ALA A 95 3.47 9.81 -1.59
C ALA A 95 4.52 9.76 -2.70
N LEU A 96 5.19 10.88 -2.98
CA LEU A 96 6.28 10.93 -3.97
C LEU A 96 7.47 10.06 -3.54
N PHE A 97 7.79 10.04 -2.26
CA PHE A 97 8.85 9.19 -1.71
C PHE A 97 8.51 7.71 -1.86
N SER A 98 7.25 7.32 -1.62
CA SER A 98 6.76 5.95 -1.82
C SER A 98 6.93 5.50 -3.27
N GLU A 99 6.49 6.31 -4.24
CA GLU A 99 6.67 6.00 -5.67
C GLU A 99 8.15 5.85 -6.04
N HIS A 100 8.98 6.78 -5.57
CA HIS A 100 10.43 6.73 -5.82
C HIS A 100 11.07 5.48 -5.19
N ALA A 101 10.67 5.12 -3.97
CA ALA A 101 11.15 3.93 -3.28
C ALA A 101 10.72 2.64 -4.00
N ILE A 102 9.50 2.58 -4.52
CA ILE A 102 9.02 1.48 -5.37
C ILE A 102 9.90 1.36 -6.60
N TRP A 103 10.10 2.46 -7.34
CA TRP A 103 10.92 2.43 -8.55
C TRP A 103 12.37 2.02 -8.26
N ALA A 104 12.95 2.50 -7.16
CA ALA A 104 14.30 2.15 -6.73
C ALA A 104 14.43 0.67 -6.35
N ALA A 105 13.45 0.09 -5.65
CA ALA A 105 13.47 -1.31 -5.27
C ALA A 105 13.17 -2.23 -6.45
N GLN A 106 12.13 -1.93 -7.25
CA GLN A 106 11.76 -2.73 -8.41
C GLN A 106 12.87 -2.75 -9.46
N SER A 107 13.48 -1.60 -9.80
CA SER A 107 14.57 -1.56 -10.77
C SER A 107 15.76 -2.44 -10.36
N ARG A 108 16.05 -2.52 -9.06
CA ARG A 108 17.10 -3.40 -8.52
C ARG A 108 16.67 -4.86 -8.53
N TRP A 109 15.43 -5.15 -8.18
CA TRP A 109 14.86 -6.49 -8.20
C TRP A 109 14.83 -7.10 -9.61
N GLU A 110 14.38 -6.31 -10.59
CA GLU A 110 14.27 -6.67 -12.00
C GLU A 110 15.61 -6.54 -12.75
N LYS A 111 16.65 -6.05 -12.08
CA LYS A 111 18.01 -5.86 -12.60
C LYS A 111 18.03 -4.97 -13.86
N HIS A 112 17.29 -3.87 -13.82
CA HIS A 112 17.32 -2.87 -14.88
C HIS A 112 18.71 -2.24 -15.01
N ASP A 113 19.08 -1.89 -16.24
CA ASP A 113 20.34 -1.20 -16.53
C ASP A 113 20.39 0.20 -15.89
N ILE A 114 19.23 0.86 -15.81
CA ILE A 114 19.07 2.18 -15.22
C ILE A 114 18.37 2.02 -13.88
N ILE A 115 19.13 2.25 -12.81
CA ILE A 115 18.65 2.21 -11.44
C ILE A 115 18.60 3.65 -10.91
N PRO A 116 17.45 4.13 -10.42
CA PRO A 116 17.38 5.48 -9.87
C PRO A 116 18.24 5.58 -8.59
N SER A 117 18.95 6.70 -8.48
CA SER A 117 19.65 7.07 -7.24
C SER A 117 18.64 7.24 -6.12
N THR A 118 18.97 6.79 -4.92
CA THR A 118 18.09 6.89 -3.76
C THR A 118 18.92 7.00 -2.47
N ASP A 119 18.41 7.75 -1.50
CA ASP A 119 19.01 7.87 -0.17
C ASP A 119 18.53 6.76 0.80
N ILE A 120 17.69 5.84 0.31
CA ILE A 120 17.22 4.70 1.11
C ILE A 120 18.40 3.78 1.43
N PRO A 121 18.66 3.44 2.70
CA PRO A 121 19.74 2.54 3.07
C PRO A 121 19.66 1.21 2.32
N THR A 122 20.80 0.71 1.83
CA THR A 122 20.87 -0.56 1.07
C THR A 122 20.18 -1.72 1.80
N LYS A 123 20.38 -1.83 3.11
CA LYS A 123 19.73 -2.85 3.96
C LYS A 123 18.19 -2.80 3.93
N ASP A 124 17.61 -1.62 3.71
CA ASP A 124 16.15 -1.44 3.67
C ASP A 124 15.63 -1.82 2.29
N ILE A 125 16.36 -1.46 1.23
CA ILE A 125 16.10 -1.94 -0.14
C ILE A 125 16.18 -3.46 -0.23
N GLU A 126 17.20 -4.08 0.36
CA GLU A 126 17.34 -5.55 0.36
C GLU A 126 16.16 -6.25 1.05
N ARG A 127 15.67 -5.69 2.18
CA ARG A 127 14.46 -6.22 2.84
C ARG A 127 13.21 -6.09 1.98
N ILE A 128 13.04 -4.96 1.28
CA ILE A 128 11.93 -4.76 0.34
C ILE A 128 12.00 -5.80 -0.79
N ILE A 129 13.17 -5.98 -1.40
CA ILE A 129 13.38 -6.94 -2.50
C ILE A 129 13.10 -8.37 -2.03
N ALA A 130 13.57 -8.76 -0.84
CA ALA A 130 13.27 -10.08 -0.28
C ALA A 130 11.76 -10.31 -0.13
N ARG A 131 11.03 -9.30 0.36
CA ARG A 131 9.56 -9.36 0.47
C ARG A 131 8.86 -9.37 -0.89
N PHE A 132 9.40 -8.71 -1.91
CA PHE A 132 8.91 -8.81 -3.29
C PHE A 132 9.04 -10.24 -3.82
N GLU A 133 10.22 -10.85 -3.67
CA GLU A 133 10.44 -12.25 -4.10
C GLU A 133 9.50 -13.22 -3.41
N ASP A 134 9.38 -13.13 -2.08
CA ASP A 134 8.52 -14.02 -1.29
C ASP A 134 7.05 -13.92 -1.70
N PHE A 135 6.56 -12.70 -1.92
CA PHE A 135 5.19 -12.49 -2.39
C PHE A 135 5.01 -12.98 -3.82
N ALA A 136 5.92 -12.61 -4.73
CA ALA A 136 5.84 -12.96 -6.14
C ALA A 136 5.89 -14.48 -6.37
N GLY A 137 6.69 -15.20 -5.58
CA GLY A 137 6.80 -16.65 -5.64
C GLY A 137 5.51 -17.37 -5.25
N GLN A 138 4.65 -16.76 -4.43
CA GLN A 138 3.34 -17.28 -4.06
C GLN A 138 2.24 -16.78 -5.01
N TRP A 139 2.25 -15.50 -5.36
CA TRP A 139 1.25 -14.85 -6.20
C TRP A 139 1.21 -15.45 -7.61
N SER A 140 2.37 -15.71 -8.22
CA SER A 140 2.47 -16.31 -9.55
C SER A 140 1.81 -17.69 -9.66
N LYS A 141 1.75 -18.44 -8.55
CA LYS A 141 1.13 -19.77 -8.47
C LYS A 141 -0.36 -19.72 -8.10
N LEU A 142 -0.87 -18.55 -7.76
CA LEU A 142 -2.22 -18.37 -7.27
C LEU A 142 -3.23 -18.44 -8.43
N PRO A 143 -4.21 -19.37 -8.40
CA PRO A 143 -5.24 -19.44 -9.43
C PRO A 143 -6.20 -18.25 -9.35
N THR A 144 -6.96 -18.02 -10.42
CA THR A 144 -8.11 -17.10 -10.38
C THR A 144 -9.07 -17.48 -9.25
N GLY A 145 -9.53 -16.50 -8.48
CA GLY A 145 -10.31 -16.67 -7.26
C GLY A 145 -9.47 -16.84 -5.99
N GLY A 146 -8.18 -17.15 -6.11
CA GLY A 146 -7.26 -17.22 -4.98
C GLY A 146 -6.93 -15.84 -4.41
N SER A 147 -6.63 -15.81 -3.11
CA SER A 147 -6.31 -14.58 -2.38
C SER A 147 -5.10 -14.74 -1.48
N MET A 148 -4.35 -13.65 -1.30
CA MET A 148 -3.27 -13.51 -0.32
C MET A 148 -3.53 -12.30 0.57
N SER A 149 -3.22 -12.42 1.86
CA SER A 149 -3.39 -11.33 2.81
C SER A 149 -2.06 -10.92 3.42
N LEU A 150 -1.88 -9.61 3.63
CA LEU A 150 -0.76 -9.02 4.33
C LEU A 150 -1.25 -8.20 5.51
N GLU A 151 -0.45 -8.16 6.58
CA GLU A 151 -0.74 -7.40 7.79
C GLU A 151 0.13 -6.16 7.88
N TRP A 152 -0.51 -5.02 8.12
CA TRP A 152 0.18 -3.75 8.32
C TRP A 152 0.79 -3.69 9.72
N PRO A 153 2.12 -3.57 9.86
CA PRO A 153 2.80 -3.75 11.14
C PRO A 153 2.80 -2.50 12.02
N HIS A 154 2.53 -1.32 11.45
CA HIS A 154 2.66 -0.06 12.20
C HIS A 154 1.37 0.32 12.91
N ASP A 155 1.52 0.68 14.19
CA ASP A 155 0.42 1.16 15.01
C ASP A 155 0.14 2.62 14.67
N VAL A 156 -1.09 2.93 14.26
CA VAL A 156 -1.43 4.29 13.78
C VAL A 156 -1.65 5.21 14.97
N LYS A 157 -0.55 5.69 15.57
CA LYS A 157 -0.60 6.80 16.52
C LYS A 157 -0.86 8.09 15.73
N LEU A 158 -2.15 8.42 15.57
CA LEU A 158 -2.55 9.78 15.20
C LEU A 158 -2.01 10.74 16.27
N THR A 159 -0.91 11.42 15.98
CA THR A 159 -0.47 12.55 16.79
C THR A 159 -1.55 13.64 16.69
N ARG A 160 -2.44 13.67 17.68
CA ARG A 160 -3.30 14.82 17.93
C ARG A 160 -2.37 15.97 18.30
N SER A 161 -1.99 16.79 17.32
CA SER A 161 -1.36 18.07 17.61
C SER A 161 -2.34 18.86 18.48
N LYS A 162 -2.00 19.00 19.78
CA LYS A 162 -2.70 19.89 20.70
C LYS A 162 -2.51 21.29 20.14
N LYS A 163 -3.60 21.93 19.71
CA LYS A 163 -3.61 23.39 19.55
C LYS A 163 -3.20 23.99 20.89
N ALA A 164 -2.07 24.69 20.91
CA ALA A 164 -1.72 25.61 21.98
C ALA A 164 -2.88 26.59 22.17
N ARG A 165 -3.28 26.77 23.43
CA ARG A 165 -4.18 27.84 23.86
C ARG A 165 -3.41 29.15 23.91
#